data_AF-A0A665TMF5-F1
#
_entry.id   AF-A0A665TMF5-F1
#
_cell.length_a   1.000
_cell.length_b   1.000
_cell.length_c   1.000
_cell.angle_alpha   90.00
_cell.angle_beta   90.00
_cell.angle_gamma   90.00
#
_symmetry.space_group_name_H-M   'P 1'
#
loop_
_entity.id
_entity.type
_entity.pdbx_description
1 polymer ?
#
loop_
_entity_poly.entity_id
_entity_poly.type
_entity_poly.pdbx_seq_one_letter_code
_entity_poly.pdbx_strand_id
1 'polypeptide(L)' 'MAPTMVEHVVADAAAFLKKAPLQDIGRNIYTLREVVNEIRDKTTRRSLAFLPYQLHFKEPHPEHIRHGNTNRP' A
#
# COMPACT_ATOMS: atom_id res chain seq x y z
N MET A 1 -19.45 5.52 -18.73
CA MET A 1 -18.50 4.41 -18.49
C MET A 1 -18.42 4.20 -16.98
N ALA A 2 -18.84 3.06 -16.46
CA ALA A 2 -18.59 2.75 -15.05
C ALA A 2 -17.07 2.57 -14.87
N PRO A 3 -16.46 3.11 -13.80
CA PRO A 3 -15.05 2.88 -13.56
C PRO A 3 -14.85 1.36 -13.38
N THR A 4 -14.12 0.75 -14.30
CA THR A 4 -13.78 -0.66 -14.19
C THR A 4 -12.74 -0.79 -13.09
N MET A 5 -13.18 -1.24 -11.92
CA MET A 5 -12.32 -1.55 -10.78
C MET A 5 -11.15 -2.42 -11.23
N VAL A 6 -9.93 -2.06 -10.82
CA VAL A 6 -8.73 -2.81 -11.22
C VAL A 6 -8.63 -4.11 -10.44
N GLU A 7 -7.99 -5.13 -11.02
CA GLU A 7 -7.84 -6.41 -10.33
C GLU A 7 -6.85 -6.31 -9.15
N HIS A 8 -5.75 -5.57 -9.34
CA HIS A 8 -4.67 -5.45 -8.36
C HIS A 8 -4.29 -3.98 -8.15
N VAL A 9 -4.20 -3.56 -6.89
CA VAL A 9 -3.73 -2.22 -6.50
C VAL A 9 -2.67 -2.32 -5.42
N VAL A 10 -1.60 -1.55 -5.56
CA VAL A 10 -0.54 -1.43 -4.54
C VAL A 10 -0.72 -0.09 -3.83
N ALA A 11 -0.85 -0.14 -2.50
CA ALA A 11 -1.10 1.01 -1.66
C ALA A 11 0.15 1.43 -0.89
N ASP A 12 0.48 2.72 -0.99
CA ASP A 12 1.55 3.38 -0.25
C ASP A 12 1.04 4.05 1.04
N ALA A 13 1.94 4.49 1.93
CA ALA A 13 1.63 5.19 3.18
C ALA A 13 0.64 6.34 2.96
N ALA A 14 0.84 7.12 1.89
CA ALA A 14 -0.02 8.26 1.55
C ALA A 14 -1.50 7.85 1.33
N ALA A 15 -1.76 6.65 0.82
CA ALA A 15 -3.12 6.16 0.62
C ALA A 15 -3.85 5.96 1.96
N PHE A 16 -3.15 5.43 2.96
CA PHE A 16 -3.68 5.25 4.31
C PHE A 16 -3.82 6.58 5.06
N LEU A 17 -2.83 7.46 4.94
CA LEU A 17 -2.85 8.79 5.55
C LEU A 17 -4.03 9.62 5.04
N LYS A 18 -4.35 9.52 3.75
CA LYS A 18 -5.49 10.20 3.11
C LYS A 18 -6.82 9.46 3.23
N LYS A 19 -6.85 8.28 3.86
CA LYS A 19 -8.04 7.41 3.95
C LYS A 19 -8.67 7.16 2.57
N ALA A 20 -7.84 6.87 1.58
CA ALA A 20 -8.31 6.59 0.22
C ALA A 20 -9.26 5.38 0.21
N PRO A 21 -10.37 5.42 -0.55
CA PRO A 21 -11.32 4.31 -0.64
C PRO A 21 -10.78 3.23 -1.59
N LEU A 22 -9.75 2.50 -1.16
CA LEU A 22 -9.07 1.50 -2.00
C LEU A 22 -9.99 0.38 -2.48
N GLN A 23 -11.05 0.06 -1.72
CA GLN A 23 -12.07 -0.91 -2.10
C GLN A 23 -12.89 -0.52 -3.34
N ASP A 24 -12.98 0.78 -3.63
CA ASP A 24 -13.69 1.28 -4.82
C ASP A 24 -12.75 1.34 -6.04
N ILE A 25 -11.44 1.15 -5.81
CA ILE A 25 -10.39 1.24 -6.83
C ILE A 25 -10.00 -0.15 -7.30
N GLY A 26 -9.76 -1.10 -6.39
CA GLY A 26 -9.25 -2.42 -6.72
C GLY A 26 -9.79 -3.56 -5.87
N ARG A 27 -9.83 -4.76 -6.48
CA ARG A 27 -10.26 -6.01 -5.81
C ARG A 27 -9.23 -6.53 -4.83
N ASN A 28 -7.97 -6.59 -5.25
CA ASN A 28 -6.88 -7.09 -4.43
C ASN A 28 -5.93 -5.95 -4.07
N ILE A 29 -5.84 -5.66 -2.77
CA ILE A 29 -5.09 -4.52 -2.26
C ILE A 29 -3.82 -5.03 -1.57
N TYR A 30 -2.66 -4.57 -2.04
CA TYR A 30 -1.35 -4.98 -1.56
C TYR A 30 -0.60 -3.82 -0.90
N THR A 31 0.19 -4.12 0.13
CA THR A 31 1.15 -3.16 0.68
C THR A 31 2.33 -3.90 1.32
N LEU A 32 3.33 -3.15 1.76
CA LEU A 32 4.46 -3.65 2.53
C LEU A 32 4.16 -3.56 4.02
N ARG A 33 4.69 -4.52 4.79
CA ARG A 33 4.60 -4.48 6.25
C ARG A 33 5.31 -3.26 6.81
N GLU A 34 6.43 -2.89 6.19
CA GLU A 34 7.23 -1.72 6.57
C GLU A 34 6.44 -0.42 6.44
N VAL A 35 5.66 -0.25 5.36
CA VAL A 35 4.80 0.93 5.13
C VAL A 35 3.81 1.12 6.27
N VAL A 36 3.17 0.04 6.74
CA VAL A 36 2.22 0.11 7.86
C VAL A 36 2.95 0.37 9.19
N ASN A 37 4.11 -0.26 9.39
CA ASN A 37 4.90 -0.09 10.61
C ASN A 37 5.50 1.32 10.75
N GLU A 38 5.76 2.00 9.64
CA GLU A 38 6.24 3.39 9.62
C GLU A 38 5.18 4.38 10.10
N ILE A 39 3.89 4.06 9.96
CA ILE A 39 2.78 4.93 10.35
C ILE A 39 2.68 5.03 11.88
N ARG A 40 3.18 6.13 12.43
CA ARG A 40 3.13 6.43 13.87
C ARG A 40 1.89 7.18 14.31
N ASP A 41 1.10 7.72 13.39
CA ASP A 41 -0.12 8.44 13.74
C ASP A 41 -1.18 7.52 14.38
N LYS A 42 -1.79 7.96 15.48
CA LYS A 42 -2.77 7.17 16.23
C LYS A 42 -4.08 7.00 15.46
N THR A 43 -4.50 8.01 14.72
CA THR A 43 -5.76 8.00 13.96
C THR A 43 -5.67 7.04 12.79
N THR A 44 -4.58 7.11 12.01
CA THR A 44 -4.35 6.20 10.90
C THR A 44 -4.16 4.77 11.38
N ARG A 45 -3.42 4.53 12.47
CA ARG A 45 -3.29 3.17 13.05
C ARG A 45 -4.62 2.57 13.49
N ARG A 46 -5.51 3.36 14.08
CA ARG A 46 -6.88 2.90 14.39
C ARG A 46 -7.65 2.57 13.12
N SER A 47 -7.56 3.41 12.08
CA SER A 47 -8.23 3.15 10.81
C SER A 47 -7.74 1.86 10.15
N LEU A 48 -6.42 1.59 10.20
CA LEU A 48 -5.80 0.38 9.65
C LEU A 48 -6.26 -0.91 10.36
N ALA A 49 -6.62 -0.82 11.65
CA ALA A 49 -7.15 -1.96 12.40
C ALA A 49 -8.61 -2.32 12.04
N PHE A 50 -9.32 -1.43 11.34
CA PHE A 50 -10.75 -1.59 11.01
C PHE A 50 -11.03 -1.31 9.52
N LEU A 51 -10.16 -1.80 8.63
CA LEU A 51 -10.35 -1.64 7.20
C LEU A 51 -11.58 -2.44 6.71
N PRO A 52 -12.42 -1.87 5.82
CA PRO A 52 -13.57 -2.56 5.25
C PRO A 52 -13.20 -3.53 4.12
N TYR A 53 -11.91 -3.83 3.97
CA TYR A 53 -11.36 -4.69 2.92
C TYR A 53 -10.14 -5.46 3.45
N GLN A 54 -9.82 -6.57 2.78
CA GLN A 54 -8.62 -7.34 3.10
C GLN A 54 -7.37 -6.63 2.56
N LEU A 55 -6.38 -6.44 3.43
CA LEU A 55 -5.08 -5.90 3.06
C LEU A 55 -4.06 -7.04 2.99
N HIS A 56 -3.47 -7.25 1.81
CA HIS A 56 -2.47 -8.27 1.58
C HIS A 56 -1.06 -7.71 1.76
N PHE A 57 -0.27 -8.31 2.64
CA PHE A 57 1.15 -7.98 2.76
C PHE A 57 1.96 -8.82 1.78
N LYS A 58 2.69 -8.16 0.87
CA LYS A 58 3.52 -8.86 -0.12
C LYS A 58 4.89 -8.22 -0.20
N GLU A 59 5.93 -9.00 0.10
CA GLU A 59 7.33 -8.57 -0.06
C GLU A 59 7.75 -8.73 -1.54
N PRO A 60 8.42 -7.72 -2.13
CA PRO A 60 8.97 -7.83 -3.47
C PRO A 60 10.18 -8.77 -3.46
N HIS A 61 10.35 -9.57 -4.52
CA HIS A 61 11.58 -10.35 -4.64
C HIS A 61 12.79 -9.42 -4.81
N PRO A 62 13.96 -9.72 -4.21
CA PRO A 62 15.15 -8.86 -4.27
C PRO A 62 15.59 -8.50 -5.69
N GLU A 63 15.38 -9.38 -6.66
CA GLU A 63 15.66 -9.16 -8.09
C GLU A 63 14.88 -7.97 -8.70
N HIS A 64 13.75 -7.60 -8.12
CA HIS A 64 12.93 -6.46 -8.55
C HIS A 64 13.30 -5.16 -7.82
N ILE A 65 14.17 -5.23 -6.81
CA ILE A 65 14.59 -4.08 -6.01
C ILE A 65 15.91 -3.56 -6.57
N ARG A 66 15.86 -2.48 -7.35
CA ARG A 66 17.08 -1.80 -7.81
C ARG A 66 17.50 -0.76 -6.78
N HIS A 67 18.51 -1.08 -5.98
CA HIS A 67 19.09 -0.12 -5.04
C HIS A 67 19.83 0.97 -5.83
N GLY A 68 19.48 2.24 -5.61
CA GLY A 68 20.11 3.39 -6.24
C GLY A 68 21.51 3.68 -5.69
N ASN A 69 22.45 2.74 -5.79
CA ASN A 69 23.87 3.00 -5.59
C ASN A 69 24.59 2.91 -6.95
N THR A 70 24.34 3.90 -7.80
CA THR A 70 25.35 4.26 -8.80
C THR A 70 26.38 5.10 -8.08
N ASN A 71 27.43 4.45 -7.57
CA ASN A 71 28.66 5.15 -7.21
C ASN A 71 29.17 5.76 -8.54
N ARG A 72 28.80 7.02 -8.81
CA ARG A 72 29.38 7.77 -9.92
C ARG A 72 30.81 8.12 -9.50
N PRO A 73 31.83 7.84 -10.35
CA PRO A 73 33.21 8.20 -10.06
C PRO A 73 33.38 9.72 -9.92
#